data_AF-A0A956THH3-F1
#
_entry.id   AF-A0A956THH3-F1
#
_cell.length_a   1.000
_cell.length_b   1.000
_cell.length_c   1.000
_cell.angle_alpha   90.00
_cell.angle_beta   90.00
_cell.angle_gamma   90.00
#
_symmetry.space_group_name_H-M   'P 1'
#
loop_
_entity.id
_entity.type
_entity.pdbx_description
1 polymer ?
#
loop_
_entity_poly.entity_id
_entity_poly.type
_entity_poly.pdbx_seq_one_letter_code
_entity_poly.pdbx_strand_id
1 'polypeptide(L)'
;MDSLATANFLLSDQAAPALEWLTPLDFTPADVPRLLAALRKDFSAEESLALLSLAQQRRQAGSRLEGAEQWFFIDQADQQASSTLAARHRAEKLDRLAGPGPIVELGCGIGADTVELARLRQVIAFEKDEARLAMARANCQRLGLEVDFRLGD
;
A
#
# COMPACT_ATOMS: atom_id res chain seq x y z
N MET A 1 10.80 15.76 1.11
CA MET A 1 11.17 14.36 0.81
C MET A 1 10.58 13.96 -0.53
N ASP A 2 11.33 13.28 -1.40
CA ASP A 2 10.75 12.70 -2.62
C ASP A 2 9.91 11.44 -2.31
N SER A 3 9.18 10.92 -3.30
CA SER A 3 8.26 9.78 -3.11
C SER A 3 8.99 8.50 -2.67
N LEU A 4 10.19 8.24 -3.20
CA LEU A 4 10.92 7.01 -2.89
C LEU A 4 11.53 7.06 -1.49
N ALA A 5 12.10 8.20 -1.09
CA ALA A 5 12.56 8.42 0.27
C ALA A 5 11.41 8.31 1.28
N THR A 6 10.22 8.82 0.92
CA THR A 6 9.00 8.67 1.73
C THR A 6 8.61 7.19 1.85
N ALA A 7 8.65 6.43 0.75
CA ALA A 7 8.36 5.00 0.77
C ALA A 7 9.34 4.23 1.66
N ASN A 8 10.65 4.45 1.48
CA ASN A 8 11.69 3.80 2.28
C ASN A 8 11.55 4.11 3.77
N PHE A 9 11.21 5.36 4.12
CA PHE A 9 10.95 5.73 5.50
C PHE A 9 9.72 4.99 6.07
N LEU A 10 8.58 5.01 5.37
CA LEU A 10 7.34 4.36 5.83
C LEU A 10 7.50 2.83 5.99
N LEU A 11 8.36 2.21 5.18
CA LEU A 11 8.65 0.78 5.23
C LEU A 11 9.75 0.41 6.23
N SER A 12 10.37 1.38 6.90
CA SER A 12 11.47 1.14 7.83
C SER A 12 11.00 0.70 9.22
N ASP A 13 11.89 0.01 9.94
CA ASP A 13 11.68 -0.33 11.36
C ASP A 13 11.53 0.93 12.24
N GLN A 14 12.06 2.07 11.82
CA GLN A 14 11.93 3.34 12.53
C GLN A 14 10.49 3.86 12.52
N ALA A 15 9.76 3.67 11.41
CA ALA A 15 8.37 4.09 11.28
C ALA A 15 7.39 3.14 11.99
N ALA A 16 7.75 1.87 12.15
CA ALA A 16 6.83 0.83 12.62
C ALA A 16 6.15 1.15 13.98
N PRO A 17 6.86 1.57 15.04
CA PRO A 17 6.22 1.89 16.33
C PRO A 17 5.20 3.04 16.24
N ALA A 18 5.50 4.05 15.41
CA ALA A 18 4.59 5.17 15.22
C ALA A 18 3.34 4.78 14.43
N LEU A 19 3.49 3.91 13.42
CA LEU A 19 2.35 3.36 12.68
C LEU A 19 1.49 2.46 13.57
N GLU A 20 2.09 1.62 14.41
CA GLU A 20 1.36 0.81 15.40
C GLU A 20 0.57 1.68 16.38
N TRP A 21 1.16 2.79 16.83
CA TRP A 21 0.47 3.76 17.69
C TRP A 21 -0.69 4.48 16.98
N LEU A 22 -0.53 4.84 15.70
CA LEU A 22 -1.56 5.57 14.94
C LEU A 22 -2.71 4.67 14.50
N THR A 23 -2.46 3.40 14.16
CA THR A 23 -3.44 2.45 13.61
C THR A 23 -4.76 2.36 14.40
N PRO A 24 -4.77 2.21 15.75
CA PRO A 24 -6.00 2.08 16.50
C PRO A 24 -6.72 3.41 16.77
N LEU A 25 -6.11 4.55 16.41
CA LEU A 25 -6.67 5.87 16.73
C LEU A 25 -7.79 6.23 15.75
N ASP A 26 -8.97 6.51 16.29
CA ASP A 26 -10.01 7.23 15.57
C ASP A 26 -9.79 8.73 15.79
N PHE A 27 -9.32 9.43 14.75
CA PHE A 27 -9.00 10.85 14.83
C PHE A 27 -9.67 11.66 13.72
N THR A 28 -9.90 12.94 13.99
CA THR A 28 -10.54 13.87 13.05
C THR A 28 -9.52 14.90 12.56
N PRO A 29 -9.86 15.75 11.57
CA PRO A 29 -9.00 16.87 11.20
C PRO A 29 -8.63 17.79 12.37
N ALA A 30 -9.47 17.88 13.41
CA ALA A 30 -9.19 18.67 14.61
C ALA A 30 -8.04 18.09 15.47
N ASP A 31 -7.76 16.79 15.37
CA ASP A 31 -6.68 16.12 16.11
C ASP A 31 -5.31 16.27 15.44
N VAL A 32 -5.28 16.60 14.14
CA VAL A 32 -4.06 16.64 13.33
C VAL A 32 -2.93 17.46 13.96
N PRO A 33 -3.17 18.70 14.47
CA PRO A 33 -2.09 19.48 15.09
C PRO A 33 -1.48 18.79 16.31
N ARG A 34 -2.31 18.13 17.14
CA ARG A 34 -1.89 17.41 18.34
C ARG A 34 -1.07 16.17 17.98
N LEU A 35 -1.51 15.40 16.99
CA LEU A 35 -0.82 14.20 16.52
C LEU A 35 0.53 14.55 15.88
N LEU A 36 0.58 15.57 15.03
CA LEU A 36 1.84 16.05 14.46
C LEU A 36 2.81 16.56 15.54
N ALA A 37 2.31 17.27 16.56
CA ALA A 37 3.15 17.71 17.67
C ALA A 37 3.73 16.53 18.48
N ALA A 38 2.99 15.43 18.60
CA ALA A 38 3.49 14.22 19.24
C ALA A 38 4.58 13.54 18.39
N LEU A 39 4.34 13.36 17.09
CA LEU A 39 5.31 12.74 16.17
C LEU A 39 6.61 13.55 16.04
N ARG A 40 6.52 14.88 16.04
CA ARG A 40 7.69 15.78 15.92
C ARG A 40 8.70 15.70 17.08
N LYS A 41 8.41 14.93 18.12
CA LYS A 41 9.39 14.63 19.17
C LYS A 41 10.50 13.70 18.69
N ASP A 42 10.15 12.78 17.79
CA ASP A 42 11.03 11.69 17.34
C ASP A 42 11.27 11.71 15.82
N PHE A 43 10.44 12.45 15.07
CA PHE A 43 10.46 12.50 13.61
C PHE A 43 10.57 13.93 13.09
N SER A 44 11.14 14.09 11.90
CA SER A 44 11.11 15.35 11.15
C SER A 44 9.68 15.75 10.79
N ALA A 45 9.50 17.00 10.33
CA ALA A 45 8.20 17.48 9.88
C ALA A 45 7.65 16.68 8.69
N GLU A 46 8.52 16.25 7.77
CA GLU A 46 8.14 15.50 6.57
C GLU A 46 7.75 14.06 6.92
N GLU A 47 8.54 13.39 7.77
CA GLU A 47 8.24 12.04 8.29
C GLU A 47 6.96 12.01 9.12
N SER A 48 6.76 13.00 9.99
CA SER A 48 5.53 13.14 10.78
C SER A 48 4.29 13.27 9.90
N LEU A 49 4.40 14.02 8.80
CA LEU A 49 3.32 14.16 7.84
C LEU A 49 3.07 12.83 7.10
N ALA A 50 4.12 12.16 6.63
CA ALA A 50 4.01 10.88 5.95
C ALA A 50 3.32 9.80 6.81
N LEU A 51 3.71 9.67 8.08
CA LEU A 51 3.09 8.75 9.04
C LEU A 51 1.59 9.03 9.20
N LEU A 52 1.23 10.30 9.41
CA LEU A 52 -0.17 10.69 9.62
C LEU A 52 -1.00 10.53 8.34
N SER A 53 -0.43 10.85 7.17
CA SER A 53 -1.06 10.63 5.88
C SER A 53 -1.33 9.16 5.64
N LEU A 54 -0.36 8.27 5.92
CA LEU A 54 -0.56 6.83 5.80
C LEU A 54 -1.69 6.35 6.72
N ALA A 55 -1.73 6.79 7.98
CA ALA A 55 -2.80 6.44 8.90
C ALA A 55 -4.19 6.90 8.41
N GLN A 56 -4.28 8.09 7.80
CA GLN A 56 -5.52 8.59 7.19
C GLN A 56 -5.93 7.74 5.96
N GLN A 57 -4.97 7.41 5.10
CA GLN A 57 -5.22 6.61 3.89
C GLN A 57 -5.72 5.21 4.25
N ARG A 58 -5.13 4.54 5.25
CA ARG A 58 -5.59 3.24 5.76
C ARG A 58 -7.06 3.29 6.19
N ARG A 59 -7.44 4.31 6.94
CA ARG A 59 -8.83 4.50 7.40
C ARG A 59 -9.80 4.70 6.24
N GLN A 60 -9.44 5.54 5.27
CA GLN A 60 -10.28 5.79 4.08
C GLN A 60 -10.40 4.51 3.22
N ALA A 61 -9.31 3.76 3.09
CA ALA A 61 -9.27 2.52 2.33
C ALA A 61 -10.04 1.38 2.97
N GLY A 62 -10.28 1.39 4.30
CA GLY A 62 -11.03 0.34 5.00
C GLY A 62 -12.46 0.10 4.48
N SER A 63 -13.04 1.05 3.75
CA SER A 63 -14.32 0.88 3.06
C SER A 63 -14.25 -0.02 1.82
N ARG A 64 -13.06 -0.23 1.24
CA ARG A 64 -12.88 -0.90 -0.06
C ARG A 64 -11.77 -1.94 -0.11
N LEU A 65 -10.79 -1.89 0.78
CA LEU A 65 -9.67 -2.84 0.86
C LEU A 65 -9.79 -3.68 2.13
N GLU A 66 -9.80 -5.00 1.97
CA GLU A 66 -9.71 -5.94 3.09
C GLU A 66 -8.33 -5.80 3.76
N GLY A 67 -8.32 -5.69 5.09
CA GLY A 67 -7.08 -5.53 5.88
C GLY A 67 -6.38 -4.19 5.69
N ALA A 68 -7.08 -3.14 5.25
CA ALA A 68 -6.54 -1.82 4.92
C ALA A 68 -5.61 -1.23 5.99
N GLU A 69 -5.78 -1.58 7.26
CA GLU A 69 -4.92 -1.16 8.38
C GLU A 69 -3.46 -1.63 8.27
N GLN A 70 -3.19 -2.62 7.42
CA GLN A 70 -1.86 -3.18 7.18
C GLN A 70 -1.25 -2.70 5.85
N TRP A 71 -2.04 -2.05 5.00
CA TRP A 71 -1.59 -1.59 3.68
C TRP A 71 -0.69 -0.36 3.79
N PHE A 72 0.24 -0.25 2.87
CA PHE A 72 1.05 0.92 2.62
C PHE A 72 0.54 1.62 1.36
N PHE A 73 0.47 2.94 1.44
CA PHE A 73 0.01 3.85 0.39
C PHE A 73 1.07 4.94 0.20
N ILE A 74 1.19 5.44 -1.03
CA ILE A 74 2.05 6.56 -1.39
C ILE A 74 1.27 7.45 -2.36
N ASP A 75 1.28 8.78 -2.19
CA ASP A 75 0.45 9.68 -3.02
C ASP A 75 -1.07 9.50 -2.79
N GLN A 76 -1.83 10.56 -3.03
CA GLN A 76 -3.29 10.56 -2.97
C GLN A 76 -3.91 9.80 -4.15
N ALA A 77 -3.21 9.68 -5.28
CA ALA A 77 -3.67 8.95 -6.46
C ALA A 77 -3.94 7.45 -6.17
N ASP A 78 -3.22 6.85 -5.23
CA ASP A 78 -3.44 5.48 -4.75
C ASP A 78 -4.82 5.24 -4.15
N GLN A 79 -5.57 6.30 -3.83
CA GLN A 79 -6.94 6.16 -3.39
C GLN A 79 -7.88 5.62 -4.48
N GLN A 80 -7.44 5.63 -5.75
CA GLN A 80 -8.14 4.99 -6.87
C GLN A 80 -7.81 3.50 -7.02
N ALA A 81 -7.03 2.92 -6.09
CA ALA A 81 -6.83 1.49 -6.03
C ALA A 81 -8.17 0.75 -6.06
N SER A 82 -8.24 -0.27 -6.92
CA SER A 82 -9.38 -1.16 -7.07
C SER A 82 -9.85 -1.68 -5.71
N SER A 83 -11.17 -1.73 -5.50
CA SER A 83 -11.69 -2.39 -4.30
C SER A 83 -11.34 -3.88 -4.32
N THR A 84 -11.17 -4.50 -3.14
CA THR A 84 -10.90 -5.93 -3.03
C THR A 84 -11.94 -6.76 -3.79
N LEU A 85 -13.21 -6.38 -3.73
CA LEU A 85 -14.28 -7.05 -4.47
C LEU A 85 -14.06 -7.01 -5.99
N ALA A 86 -13.71 -5.85 -6.54
CA ALA A 86 -13.48 -5.68 -7.97
C ALA A 86 -12.18 -6.36 -8.45
N ALA A 87 -11.13 -6.30 -7.63
CA ALA A 87 -9.86 -6.99 -7.84
C ALA A 87 -10.06 -8.52 -7.87
N ARG A 88 -10.73 -9.06 -6.84
CA ARG A 88 -11.07 -10.49 -6.72
C ARG A 88 -11.88 -10.99 -7.90
N HIS A 89 -12.94 -10.26 -8.27
CA HIS A 89 -13.76 -10.64 -9.41
C HIS A 89 -12.95 -10.71 -10.72
N ARG A 90 -12.03 -9.77 -10.94
CA ARG A 90 -11.15 -9.80 -12.11
C ARG A 90 -10.14 -10.93 -12.04
N ALA A 91 -9.56 -11.21 -10.88
CA ALA A 91 -8.64 -12.32 -10.69
C ALA A 91 -9.32 -13.66 -11.01
N GLU A 92 -10.50 -13.92 -10.45
CA GLU A 92 -11.28 -15.14 -10.72
C GLU A 92 -11.71 -15.26 -12.20
N LYS A 93 -12.04 -14.13 -12.83
CA LYS A 93 -12.37 -14.11 -14.26
C LYS A 93 -11.15 -14.42 -15.12
N LEU A 94 -10.00 -13.82 -14.81
CA LEU A 94 -8.75 -14.05 -15.55
C LEU A 94 -8.26 -15.50 -15.36
N ASP A 95 -8.32 -16.03 -14.14
CA ASP A 95 -7.91 -17.40 -13.85
C ASP A 95 -8.70 -18.44 -14.68
N ARG A 96 -10.03 -18.25 -14.80
CA ARG A 96 -10.89 -19.12 -15.61
C ARG A 96 -10.64 -19.02 -17.11
N LEU A 97 -10.22 -17.87 -17.62
CA LEU A 97 -10.10 -17.60 -19.05
C LEU A 97 -8.69 -17.78 -19.59
N ALA A 98 -7.67 -17.60 -18.74
CA ALA A 98 -6.27 -17.66 -19.14
C ALA A 98 -5.78 -19.12 -19.25
N GLY A 99 -5.02 -19.42 -20.31
CA GLY A 99 -4.26 -20.67 -20.42
C GLY A 99 -3.22 -20.82 -19.31
N PRO A 100 -2.54 -21.97 -19.18
CA PRO A 100 -1.56 -22.21 -18.10
C PRO A 100 -0.39 -21.23 -18.13
N GLY A 101 0.19 -20.92 -16.96
CA GLY A 101 1.36 -20.03 -16.82
C GLY A 101 1.16 -18.85 -15.84
N PRO A 102 2.14 -17.93 -15.76
CA PRO A 102 2.02 -16.74 -14.94
C PRO A 102 1.08 -15.69 -15.57
N ILE A 103 0.53 -14.80 -14.75
CA ILE A 103 -0.14 -13.58 -15.19
C ILE A 103 0.88 -12.44 -15.19
N VAL A 104 0.91 -11.67 -16.27
CA VAL A 104 1.67 -10.41 -16.33
C VAL A 104 0.72 -9.26 -16.05
N GLU A 105 1.05 -8.46 -15.04
CA GLU A 105 0.33 -7.24 -14.70
C GLU A 105 1.21 -6.02 -15.03
N LEU A 106 0.70 -5.11 -15.86
CA LEU A 106 1.39 -3.89 -16.26
C LEU A 106 0.74 -2.69 -15.55
N GLY A 107 1.54 -1.95 -14.78
CA GLY A 107 1.05 -0.84 -13.96
C GLY A 107 0.34 -1.31 -12.70
N CYS A 108 1.01 -2.12 -11.88
CA CYS A 108 0.42 -2.71 -10.68
C CYS A 108 0.11 -1.70 -9.57
N GLY A 109 0.63 -0.46 -9.65
CA GLY A 109 0.47 0.55 -8.61
C GLY A 109 0.97 0.02 -7.26
N ILE A 110 0.15 0.12 -6.22
CA ILE A 110 0.43 -0.45 -4.87
C ILE A 110 -0.03 -1.89 -4.66
N GLY A 111 -0.38 -2.60 -5.74
CA GLY A 111 -0.63 -4.04 -5.72
C GLY A 111 -2.04 -4.45 -5.31
N ALA A 112 -3.04 -3.56 -5.39
CA ALA A 112 -4.43 -3.88 -5.05
C ALA A 112 -4.98 -5.07 -5.87
N ASP A 113 -4.69 -5.09 -7.16
CA ASP A 113 -5.08 -6.18 -8.06
C ASP A 113 -4.10 -7.34 -7.99
N THR A 114 -2.81 -7.04 -7.88
CA THR A 114 -1.73 -8.02 -7.69
C THR A 114 -2.01 -8.97 -6.53
N VAL A 115 -2.47 -8.45 -5.39
CA VAL A 115 -2.79 -9.27 -4.20
C VAL A 115 -3.84 -10.32 -4.54
N GLU A 116 -4.93 -9.95 -5.21
CA GLU A 116 -5.99 -10.91 -5.53
C GLU A 116 -5.60 -11.85 -6.69
N LEU A 117 -4.76 -11.40 -7.64
CA LEU A 117 -4.18 -12.24 -8.68
C LEU A 117 -3.22 -13.29 -8.08
N ALA A 118 -2.35 -12.88 -7.16
CA ALA A 118 -1.33 -13.72 -6.53
C ALA A 118 -1.91 -14.82 -5.64
N ARG A 119 -3.17 -14.65 -5.18
CA ARG A 119 -3.91 -15.72 -4.48
C ARG A 119 -4.25 -16.90 -5.38
N LEU A 120 -4.36 -16.68 -6.68
CA LEU A 120 -4.80 -17.69 -7.64
C LEU A 120 -3.65 -18.23 -8.48
N ARG A 121 -2.69 -17.37 -8.85
CA ARG A 121 -1.62 -17.71 -9.81
C ARG A 121 -0.32 -17.01 -9.48
N GLN A 122 0.78 -17.49 -10.07
CA GLN A 122 2.03 -16.74 -10.12
C GLN A 122 1.82 -15.44 -10.91
N VAL A 123 2.35 -14.33 -10.39
CA VAL A 123 2.23 -13.01 -11.00
C VAL A 123 3.63 -12.42 -11.24
N ILE A 124 3.80 -11.82 -12.41
CA ILE A 124 4.91 -10.93 -12.74
C ILE A 124 4.32 -9.53 -12.86
N ALA A 125 4.60 -8.67 -11.89
CA ALA A 125 3.99 -7.35 -11.76
C ALA A 125 5.00 -6.25 -12.08
N PHE A 126 4.63 -5.36 -13.01
CA PHE A 126 5.44 -4.22 -13.42
C PHE A 126 4.84 -2.90 -12.93
N GLU A 127 5.69 -2.00 -12.47
CA GLU A 127 5.34 -0.60 -12.19
C GLU A 127 6.51 0.29 -12.60
N LYS A 128 6.24 1.52 -13.06
CA LYS A 128 7.28 2.45 -13.50
C LYS A 128 7.81 3.37 -12.39
N ASP A 129 7.02 3.51 -11.32
CA ASP A 129 7.34 4.32 -10.17
C ASP A 129 7.91 3.44 -9.06
N GLU A 130 9.17 3.65 -8.70
CA GLU A 130 9.87 2.87 -7.68
C GLU A 130 9.18 2.94 -6.31
N ALA A 131 8.56 4.08 -5.96
CA ALA A 131 7.90 4.23 -4.67
C ALA A 131 6.61 3.39 -4.63
N ARG A 132 5.80 3.40 -5.70
CA ARG A 132 4.63 2.52 -5.81
C ARG A 132 5.01 1.05 -5.82
N LEU A 133 6.07 0.68 -6.55
CA LEU A 133 6.57 -0.70 -6.59
C LEU A 133 7.04 -1.18 -5.20
N ALA A 134 7.68 -0.32 -4.42
CA ALA A 134 8.08 -0.63 -3.05
C ALA A 134 6.85 -0.88 -2.15
N MET A 135 5.80 -0.07 -2.27
CA MET A 135 4.55 -0.28 -1.54
C MET A 135 3.85 -1.57 -1.95
N ALA A 136 3.77 -1.88 -3.26
CA ALA A 136 3.17 -3.11 -3.76
C ALA A 136 3.85 -4.35 -3.20
N ARG A 137 5.19 -4.34 -3.18
CA ARG A 137 5.98 -5.42 -2.58
C ARG A 137 5.68 -5.60 -1.11
N ALA A 138 5.67 -4.50 -0.34
CA ALA A 138 5.38 -4.55 1.09
C ALA A 138 3.95 -5.05 1.38
N ASN A 139 2.96 -4.63 0.59
CA ASN A 139 1.57 -5.05 0.74
C ASN A 139 1.39 -6.55 0.48
N CYS A 140 2.01 -7.07 -0.59
CA CYS A 140 1.97 -8.51 -0.87
C CYS A 140 2.69 -9.33 0.22
N GLN A 141 3.87 -8.87 0.66
CA GLN A 141 4.64 -9.53 1.72
C GLN A 141 3.88 -9.58 3.05
N ARG A 142 3.17 -8.52 3.42
CA ARG A 142 2.35 -8.49 4.65
C ARG A 142 1.24 -9.55 4.63
N LEU A 143 0.76 -9.89 3.44
CA LEU A 143 -0.27 -10.89 3.20
C LEU A 143 0.31 -12.29 2.90
N GLY A 144 1.63 -12.46 2.99
CA GLY A 144 2.32 -13.73 2.74
C GLY A 144 2.30 -14.16 1.26
N LEU A 145 2.23 -13.21 0.34
CA LEU A 145 2.16 -13.45 -1.10
C LEU A 145 3.52 -13.20 -1.75
N GLU A 146 3.99 -14.19 -2.52
CA GLU A 146 5.21 -14.11 -3.32
C GLU A 146 4.88 -13.67 -4.76
N VAL A 147 5.49 -12.59 -5.22
CA VAL A 147 5.25 -11.97 -6.54
C VAL A 147 6.57 -11.51 -7.15
N ASP A 148 6.74 -11.74 -8.45
CA ASP A 148 7.90 -11.25 -9.21
C ASP A 148 7.66 -9.79 -9.63
N PHE A 149 8.10 -8.87 -8.77
CA PHE A 149 8.00 -7.42 -8.98
C PHE A 149 9.18 -6.89 -9.79
N ARG A 150 8.89 -6.14 -10.86
CA ARG A 150 9.87 -5.56 -11.77
C ARG A 150 9.60 -4.08 -12.00
N LEU A 151 10.65 -3.28 -12.06
CA LEU A 151 10.53 -1.90 -12.53
C LEU A 151 10.35 -1.94 -14.06
N GLY A 152 9.35 -1.23 -14.56
CA GLY A 152 9.07 -1.07 -16.00
C GLY A 152 9.29 0.37 -16.47
N ASP A 153 9.35 0.56 -17.78
CA ASP A 153 9.50 1.88 -18.42
C ASP A 153 8.16 2.56 -18.73
#